data_AF-A0A3C1K6S3-F1
#
_entry.id   AF-A0A3C1K6S3-F1
#
_cell.length_a   1.000
_cell.length_b   1.000
_cell.length_c   1.000
_cell.angle_alpha   90.00
_cell.angle_beta   90.00
_cell.angle_gamma   90.00
#
_symmetry.space_group_name_H-M   'P 1'
#
loop_
_entity.id
_entity.type
_entity.pdbx_description
1 polymer ?
#
loop_
_entity_poly.entity_id
_entity_poly.type
_entity_poly.pdbx_seq_one_letter_code
_entity_poly.pdbx_strand_id
1 'polypeptide(L)'
;MAWIELHQTLPQNKKTLRLKSILKIKTPQAVGHLCMLWLWAIDNAPDGDLSIFLNDEIAEISGWDKSADTFIKALQTAGFLDENKCIHDWYEYAGKLIDKRKSDAERKRTSRSNYNNKEKTSKGCPQDIQRTTAENPCDGAGNRT
;
A
#
# COMPACT_ATOMS: atom_id res chain seq x y z
N MET A 1 -4.18 -7.00 -4.90
CA MET A 1 -5.66 -6.96 -4.86
C MET A 1 -6.08 -6.40 -3.51
N ALA A 2 -6.69 -5.21 -3.53
CA ALA A 2 -7.26 -4.57 -2.36
C ALA A 2 -8.78 -4.76 -2.37
N TRP A 3 -9.40 -4.83 -1.20
CA TRP A 3 -10.85 -4.83 -1.07
C TRP A 3 -11.20 -3.78 0.00
N ILE A 4 -12.34 -3.13 -0.17
CA ILE A 4 -12.88 -2.19 0.80
C ILE A 4 -14.14 -2.76 1.43
N GLU A 5 -14.31 -2.52 2.73
CA GLU A 5 -15.52 -2.90 3.43
C GLU A 5 -16.63 -1.90 3.11
N LEU A 6 -17.69 -2.36 2.43
CA LEU A 6 -18.86 -1.54 2.13
C LEU A 6 -20.00 -1.90 3.09
N HIS A 7 -20.36 -0.96 3.96
CA HIS A 7 -21.42 -1.19 4.92
C HIS A 7 -22.79 -1.17 4.24
N GLN A 8 -23.64 -2.17 4.54
CA GLN A 8 -25.01 -2.28 4.00
C GLN A 8 -25.89 -1.04 4.25
N THR A 9 -25.53 -0.22 5.22
CA THR A 9 -26.23 1.03 5.57
C THR A 9 -25.94 2.17 4.61
N LEU A 10 -24.87 2.09 3.80
CA LEU A 10 -24.45 3.18 2.91
C LEU A 10 -25.56 3.67 1.97
N PRO A 11 -26.33 2.81 1.26
CA PRO A 11 -27.38 3.29 0.36
C PRO A 11 -28.53 4.04 1.07
N GLN A 12 -28.71 3.80 2.36
CA GLN A 12 -29.83 4.32 3.17
C GLN A 12 -29.39 5.40 4.17
N ASN A 13 -28.09 5.67 4.27
CA ASN A 13 -27.53 6.63 5.20
C ASN A 13 -27.91 8.09 4.84
N LYS A 14 -27.97 8.96 5.87
CA LYS A 14 -28.36 10.39 5.73
C LYS A 14 -27.42 11.19 4.82
N LYS A 15 -26.11 10.94 4.86
CA LYS A 15 -25.09 11.51 3.96
C LYS A 15 -25.39 11.15 2.50
N THR A 16 -25.68 9.87 2.20
CA THR A 16 -26.05 9.42 0.84
C THR A 16 -27.35 10.05 0.36
N LEU A 17 -28.36 10.17 1.25
CA LEU A 17 -29.61 10.86 0.94
C LEU A 17 -29.40 12.34 0.59
N ARG A 18 -28.51 13.03 1.32
CA ARG A 18 -28.13 14.43 1.03
C ARG A 18 -27.39 14.52 -0.30
N LEU A 19 -26.37 13.69 -0.51
CA LEU A 19 -25.56 13.69 -1.73
C LEU A 19 -26.41 13.52 -2.97
N LYS A 20 -27.29 12.50 -2.99
CA LYS A 20 -28.15 12.23 -4.15
C LYS A 20 -29.15 13.37 -4.40
N SER A 21 -29.62 14.04 -3.34
CA SER A 21 -30.53 15.18 -3.43
C SER A 21 -29.84 16.40 -4.04
N ILE A 22 -28.59 16.68 -3.64
CA ILE A 22 -27.80 17.81 -4.16
C ILE A 22 -27.46 17.58 -5.63
N LEU A 23 -26.97 16.39 -5.97
CA LEU A 23 -26.56 16.03 -7.33
C LEU A 23 -27.72 15.67 -8.27
N LYS A 24 -28.94 15.52 -7.73
CA LYS A 24 -30.15 15.11 -8.44
C LYS A 24 -29.98 13.77 -9.18
N ILE A 25 -29.40 12.79 -8.50
CA ILE A 25 -29.11 11.44 -9.02
C ILE A 25 -29.83 10.36 -8.20
N LYS A 26 -29.82 9.12 -8.72
CA LYS A 26 -30.38 7.97 -8.01
C LYS A 26 -29.38 7.40 -6.98
N THR A 27 -29.89 6.71 -5.95
CA THR A 27 -29.04 6.09 -4.92
C THR A 27 -27.94 5.19 -5.51
N PRO A 28 -28.19 4.30 -6.50
CA PRO A 28 -27.13 3.45 -7.05
C PRO A 28 -25.99 4.24 -7.70
N GLN A 29 -26.29 5.36 -8.37
CA GLN A 29 -25.26 6.23 -8.95
C GLN A 29 -24.42 6.88 -7.86
N ALA A 30 -25.05 7.46 -6.83
CA ALA A 30 -24.34 8.06 -5.71
C ALA A 30 -23.38 7.07 -5.04
N VAL A 31 -23.84 5.84 -4.79
CA VAL A 31 -23.01 4.76 -4.24
C VAL A 31 -21.89 4.39 -5.21
N GLY A 32 -22.17 4.29 -6.51
CA GLY A 32 -21.17 3.99 -7.53
C GLY A 32 -20.02 5.00 -7.56
N HIS A 33 -20.34 6.31 -7.53
CA HIS A 33 -19.33 7.37 -7.49
C HIS A 33 -18.43 7.28 -6.24
N LEU A 34 -19.03 7.04 -5.07
CA LEU A 34 -18.28 6.85 -3.83
C LEU A 34 -17.38 5.61 -3.89
N CYS A 35 -17.88 4.49 -4.40
CA CYS A 35 -17.09 3.27 -4.54
C CYS A 35 -15.89 3.46 -5.47
N MET A 36 -16.07 4.12 -6.62
CA MET A 36 -14.96 4.40 -7.55
C MET A 36 -13.89 5.27 -6.90
N LEU A 37 -14.31 6.35 -6.22
CA LEU A 37 -13.41 7.23 -5.47
C LEU A 37 -12.62 6.47 -4.41
N TRP A 38 -13.30 5.68 -3.58
CA TRP A 38 -12.66 4.98 -2.47
C TRP A 38 -11.73 3.86 -2.93
N LEU A 39 -12.11 3.11 -3.96
CA LEU A 39 -11.25 2.07 -4.54
C LEU A 39 -9.95 2.67 -5.06
N TRP A 40 -10.04 3.81 -5.75
CA TRP A 40 -8.85 4.51 -6.24
C TRP A 40 -8.01 5.09 -5.10
N ALA A 41 -8.65 5.68 -4.08
CA ALA A 41 -7.97 6.29 -2.94
C ALA A 41 -7.13 5.28 -2.15
N ILE A 42 -7.55 4.02 -2.04
CA ILE A 42 -6.77 2.97 -1.35
C ILE A 42 -5.33 2.84 -1.88
N ASP A 43 -5.12 3.04 -3.17
CA ASP A 43 -3.81 2.86 -3.79
C ASP A 43 -3.08 4.19 -4.03
N ASN A 44 -3.80 5.32 -4.14
CA ASN A 44 -3.22 6.63 -4.50
C ASN A 44 -3.25 7.67 -3.37
N ALA A 45 -4.15 7.53 -2.39
CA ALA A 45 -4.33 8.41 -1.24
C ALA A 45 -4.56 7.56 0.03
N PRO A 46 -3.55 6.81 0.50
CA PRO A 46 -3.71 5.80 1.55
C PRO A 46 -4.08 6.40 2.91
N ASP A 47 -3.80 7.69 3.14
CA ASP A 47 -4.22 8.48 4.30
C ASP A 47 -5.60 9.13 4.11
N GLY A 48 -6.19 9.02 2.93
CA GLY A 48 -7.48 9.60 2.57
C GLY A 48 -7.39 11.09 2.24
N ASP A 49 -6.19 11.65 2.09
CA ASP A 49 -6.00 13.05 1.72
C ASP A 49 -6.05 13.22 0.19
N LEU A 50 -7.04 13.97 -0.29
CA LEU A 50 -7.18 14.31 -1.71
C LEU A 50 -6.80 15.76 -2.03
N SER A 51 -6.19 16.48 -1.09
CA SER A 51 -5.85 17.90 -1.22
C SER A 51 -4.93 18.21 -2.41
N ILE A 52 -4.05 17.26 -2.75
CA ILE A 52 -3.10 17.37 -3.86
C ILE A 52 -3.77 17.24 -5.24
N PHE A 53 -4.99 16.70 -5.31
CA PHE A 53 -5.69 16.46 -6.57
C PHE A 53 -6.62 17.61 -6.92
N LEU A 54 -6.68 17.90 -8.21
CA LEU A 54 -7.60 18.86 -8.79
C LEU A 54 -9.03 18.34 -8.68
N ASN A 55 -10.00 19.26 -8.65
CA ASN A 55 -11.41 18.89 -8.58
C ASN A 55 -11.80 18.02 -9.78
N ASP A 56 -11.29 18.36 -10.97
CA ASP A 56 -11.54 17.61 -12.21
C ASP A 56 -10.98 16.19 -12.15
N GLU A 57 -9.80 15.99 -11.58
CA GLU A 57 -9.21 14.65 -11.41
C GLU A 57 -10.09 13.80 -10.49
N ILE A 58 -10.51 14.35 -9.35
CA ILE A 58 -11.38 13.65 -8.39
C ILE A 58 -12.72 13.30 -9.04
N ALA A 59 -13.29 14.20 -9.85
CA ALA A 59 -14.52 13.94 -10.59
C ALA A 59 -14.35 12.80 -11.60
N GLU A 60 -13.28 12.83 -12.40
CA GLU A 60 -12.95 11.79 -13.38
C GLU A 60 -12.78 10.41 -12.72
N ILE A 61 -11.99 10.34 -11.64
CA ILE A 61 -11.78 9.11 -10.85
C ILE A 61 -13.10 8.56 -10.29
N SER A 62 -14.00 9.48 -9.90
CA SER A 62 -15.32 9.13 -9.39
C SER A 62 -16.32 8.83 -10.51
N GLY A 63 -15.91 8.85 -11.78
CA GLY A 63 -16.78 8.69 -12.94
C GLY A 63 -17.90 9.73 -13.01
N TRP A 64 -17.64 10.95 -12.55
CA TRP A 64 -18.56 12.08 -12.61
C TRP A 64 -18.28 12.93 -13.85
N ASP A 65 -19.29 13.09 -14.70
CA ASP A 65 -19.18 13.68 -16.04
C ASP A 65 -19.67 15.13 -16.14
N LYS A 66 -20.05 15.75 -15.01
CA LYS A 66 -20.54 17.13 -14.95
C LYS A 66 -19.55 18.03 -14.23
N SER A 67 -20.01 19.20 -13.78
CA SER A 67 -19.19 20.15 -13.01
C SER A 67 -18.52 19.48 -11.81
N ALA A 68 -17.19 19.45 -11.85
CA ALA A 68 -16.35 18.92 -10.79
C ALA A 68 -16.47 19.74 -9.50
N ASP A 69 -16.49 21.06 -9.59
CA ASP A 69 -16.70 21.94 -8.44
C ASP A 69 -18.02 21.66 -7.73
N THR A 70 -19.08 21.39 -8.49
CA THR A 70 -20.39 21.04 -7.92
C THR A 70 -20.32 19.68 -7.22
N PHE A 71 -19.58 18.72 -7.79
CA PHE A 71 -19.39 17.39 -7.20
C PHE A 71 -18.63 17.45 -5.87
N ILE A 72 -17.49 18.16 -5.83
CA ILE A 72 -16.70 18.34 -4.61
C ILE A 72 -17.52 19.04 -3.53
N LYS A 73 -18.19 20.16 -3.87
CA LYS A 73 -19.07 20.87 -2.93
C LYS A 73 -20.19 19.98 -2.41
N ALA A 74 -20.76 19.11 -3.26
CA ALA A 74 -21.80 18.17 -2.84
C ALA A 74 -21.27 17.10 -1.88
N LEU A 75 -20.08 16.55 -2.14
CA LEU A 75 -19.42 15.61 -1.24
C LEU A 75 -19.12 16.24 0.12
N GLN A 76 -18.64 17.48 0.12
CA GLN A 76 -18.38 18.25 1.34
C GLN A 76 -19.66 18.53 2.12
N THR A 77 -20.68 19.04 1.45
CA THR A 77 -22.00 19.33 2.07
C THR A 77 -22.68 18.07 2.61
N ALA A 78 -22.50 16.93 1.94
CA ALA A 78 -23.02 15.65 2.39
C ALA A 78 -22.22 15.03 3.56
N GLY A 79 -20.98 15.49 3.80
CA GLY A 79 -20.09 14.98 4.84
C GLY A 79 -19.32 13.72 4.44
N PHE A 80 -19.04 13.54 3.15
CA PHE A 80 -18.14 12.51 2.62
C PHE A 80 -16.71 13.01 2.42
N LEU A 81 -16.56 14.32 2.18
CA LEU A 81 -15.28 15.00 2.19
C LEU A 81 -15.30 16.11 3.23
N ASP A 82 -14.15 16.40 3.82
CA ASP A 82 -13.93 17.59 4.63
C ASP A 82 -13.55 18.80 3.74
N GLU A 83 -13.50 20.00 4.32
CA GLU A 83 -13.17 21.22 3.58
C GLU A 83 -11.77 21.17 2.95
N ASN A 84 -10.84 20.47 3.58
CA ASN A 84 -9.49 20.21 3.09
C ASN A 84 -9.40 19.05 2.09
N LYS A 85 -10.53 18.50 1.63
CA LYS A 85 -10.63 17.33 0.73
C LYS A 85 -10.12 16.02 1.34
N CYS A 86 -10.03 15.90 2.66
CA CYS A 86 -9.86 14.59 3.28
C CYS A 86 -11.15 13.78 3.20
N ILE A 87 -11.04 12.47 2.96
CA ILE A 87 -12.19 11.56 3.04
C ILE A 87 -12.61 11.44 4.49
N HIS A 88 -13.86 11.80 4.74
CA HIS A 88 -14.41 11.83 6.08
C HIS A 88 -14.61 10.39 6.60
N ASP A 89 -14.28 10.16 7.88
CA ASP A 89 -14.29 8.84 8.53
C ASP A 89 -13.46 7.77 7.78
N TRP A 90 -12.41 8.16 7.04
CA TRP A 90 -11.63 7.23 6.19
C TRP A 90 -11.11 6.00 6.93
N TYR A 91 -10.73 6.16 8.20
CA TYR A 91 -10.26 5.06 9.03
C TYR A 91 -11.35 4.02 9.31
N GLU A 92 -12.63 4.40 9.35
CA GLU A 92 -13.73 3.43 9.50
C GLU A 92 -13.87 2.53 8.26
N TYR A 93 -13.60 3.08 7.08
CA TYR A 93 -13.73 2.37 5.80
C TYR A 93 -12.49 1.59 5.38
N ALA A 94 -11.30 2.14 5.65
CA ALA A 94 -10.02 1.61 5.17
C ALA A 94 -8.99 1.35 6.27
N GLY A 95 -9.23 1.75 7.52
CA GLY A 95 -8.23 1.73 8.60
C GLY A 95 -7.63 0.35 8.84
N LYS A 96 -8.45 -0.70 8.96
CA LYS A 96 -7.97 -2.09 9.14
C LYS A 96 -7.09 -2.56 7.97
N LEU A 97 -7.41 -2.16 6.74
CA LEU A 97 -6.64 -2.50 5.55
C LEU A 97 -5.29 -1.76 5.55
N ILE A 98 -5.30 -0.48 5.90
CA ILE A 98 -4.12 0.38 5.96
C ILE A 98 -3.17 -0.11 7.06
N ASP A 99 -3.68 -0.44 8.24
CA ASP A 99 -2.87 -0.96 9.36
C ASP A 99 -2.20 -2.29 9.00
N LYS A 100 -2.93 -3.19 8.34
CA LYS A 100 -2.38 -4.46 7.86
C LYS A 100 -1.25 -4.22 6.85
N ARG A 101 -1.44 -3.31 5.89
CA ARG A 101 -0.39 -2.95 4.93
C ARG A 101 0.85 -2.34 5.60
N LYS A 102 0.67 -1.45 6.57
CA LYS A 102 1.77 -0.88 7.37
C LYS A 102 2.53 -1.97 8.13
N SER A 103 1.81 -2.86 8.81
CA SER A 103 2.42 -3.99 9.55
C SER A 103 3.18 -4.95 8.62
N ASP A 104 2.65 -5.26 7.44
CA ASP A 104 3.30 -6.16 6.49
C ASP A 104 4.52 -5.52 5.83
N ALA A 105 4.48 -4.22 5.56
CA ALA A 105 5.62 -3.45 5.07
C ALA A 105 6.76 -3.43 6.11
N GLU A 106 6.44 -3.19 7.38
CA GLU A 106 7.43 -3.17 8.46
C GLU A 106 8.04 -4.56 8.69
N ARG A 107 7.22 -5.63 8.67
CA ARG A 107 7.72 -7.01 8.76
C ARG A 107 8.68 -7.33 7.61
N LYS A 108 8.34 -6.95 6.38
CA LYS A 108 9.22 -7.15 5.21
C LYS A 108 10.51 -6.33 5.32
N ARG A 109 10.43 -5.08 5.79
CA ARG A 109 11.61 -4.23 6.01
C ARG A 109 12.56 -4.85 7.02
N THR A 110 12.03 -5.30 8.16
CA THR A 110 12.81 -5.97 9.22
C THR A 110 13.42 -7.28 8.72
N SER A 111 12.67 -8.10 7.98
CA SER A 111 13.18 -9.36 7.40
C SER A 111 14.32 -9.11 6.41
N ARG A 112 14.21 -8.11 5.52
CA ARG A 112 15.28 -7.73 4.58
C ARG A 112 16.51 -7.19 5.29
N SER A 113 16.32 -6.36 6.33
CA SER A 113 17.42 -5.87 7.16
C SER A 113 18.17 -7.02 7.82
N ASN A 114 17.45 -7.97 8.42
CA ASN A 114 18.04 -9.12 9.10
C ASN A 114 18.73 -10.09 8.12
N TYR A 115 18.20 -10.27 6.92
CA TYR A 115 18.83 -11.06 5.86
C TYR A 115 20.16 -10.43 5.41
N ASN A 116 20.15 -9.12 5.10
CA ASN A 116 21.35 -8.38 4.73
C ASN A 116 22.41 -8.35 5.85
N ASN A 117 21.98 -8.32 7.12
CA ASN A 117 22.90 -8.37 8.25
C ASN A 117 23.51 -9.77 8.41
N LYS A 118 22.72 -10.84 8.21
CA LYS A 118 23.22 -12.23 8.17
C LYS A 118 24.25 -12.47 7.07
N GLU A 119 24.01 -12.00 5.85
CA GLU A 119 24.97 -12.12 4.74
C GLU A 119 26.27 -11.34 4.99
N LYS A 120 26.20 -10.18 5.67
CA LYS A 120 27.40 -9.44 6.09
C LYS A 120 28.21 -10.19 7.16
N THR A 121 27.54 -10.90 8.07
CA THR A 121 28.21 -11.73 9.09
C THR A 121 28.73 -13.08 8.56
N SER A 122 28.25 -13.55 7.40
CA SER A 122 28.63 -14.85 6.83
C SER A 122 29.76 -14.81 5.80
N LYS A 123 30.47 -13.68 5.62
CA LYS A 123 31.70 -13.60 4.79
C LYS A 123 32.94 -14.23 5.45
N GLY A 124 32.76 -15.26 6.27
CA GLY A 124 33.83 -16.18 6.65
C GLY A 124 33.90 -17.31 5.62
N CYS A 125 34.71 -17.15 4.59
CA CYS A 125 35.10 -18.25 3.72
C CYS A 125 35.76 -19.34 4.60
N PRO A 126 35.37 -20.62 4.54
CA PRO A 126 36.16 -21.68 5.18
C PRO A 126 37.55 -21.66 4.53
N GLN A 127 38.62 -21.54 5.33
CA GLN A 127 39.98 -21.68 4.81
C GLN A 127 40.14 -23.10 4.24
N ASP A 128 40.46 -23.20 2.95
CA ASP A 128 40.94 -24.44 2.36
C ASP A 128 42.21 -24.87 3.08
N ILE A 129 42.13 -25.96 3.85
CA ILE A 129 43.27 -26.57 4.53
C ILE A 129 44.13 -27.22 3.45
N GLN A 130 45.11 -26.47 2.93
CA GLN A 130 46.15 -27.05 2.08
C GLN A 130 47.02 -27.98 2.93
N ARG A 131 46.90 -29.29 2.66
CA ARG A 131 47.75 -30.34 3.19
C ARG A 131 49.18 -30.13 2.66
N THR A 132 50.05 -29.54 3.46
CA THR A 132 51.49 -29.47 3.18
C THR A 132 52.10 -30.87 3.28
N THR A 133 52.42 -31.48 2.15
CA THR A 133 53.38 -32.57 2.07
C THR A 133 54.78 -31.98 2.20
N ALA A 134 55.36 -32.04 3.40
CA ALA A 134 56.76 -31.75 3.62
C ALA A 134 57.60 -32.87 2.98
N GLU A 135 58.37 -32.49 1.97
CA GLU A 135 59.47 -33.28 1.42
C GLU A 135 60.50 -33.56 2.52
N ASN A 136 61.01 -34.79 2.56
CA ASN A 136 62.15 -35.15 3.40
C ASN A 136 63.33 -35.52 2.47
N PRO A 137 64.55 -34.97 2.66
CA PRO A 137 65.65 -35.11 1.71
C PRO A 137 66.51 -36.36 1.99
N CYS A 138 67.09 -36.89 0.90
CA CYS A 138 68.41 -37.53 0.73
C CYS A 138 68.92 -38.54 1.78
N ASP A 139 69.25 -39.77 1.35
CA ASP A 139 70.65 -40.22 1.24
C ASP A 139 70.77 -41.62 0.62
N GLY A 140 71.77 -41.80 -0.25
CA GLY A 140 72.01 -43.01 -1.04
C GLY A 140 73.02 -43.99 -0.42
N ALA A 141 72.86 -45.26 -0.80
CA ALA A 141 73.87 -46.33 -0.94
C ALA A 141 73.09 -47.57 -1.48
N GLY A 142 73.47 -48.35 -2.50
CA GLY A 142 74.79 -48.72 -2.98
C GLY A 142 75.06 -50.19 -2.65
N ASN A 143 74.61 -51.15 -3.49
CA ASN A 143 75.25 -52.45 -3.87
C ASN A 143 74.22 -53.36 -4.59
N ARG A 144 74.44 -53.85 -5.83
CA ARG A 144 75.29 -55.01 -6.24
C ARG A 144 75.05 -56.23 -5.32
N THR A 145 74.52 -57.37 -5.76
CA THR A 145 74.68 -58.18 -6.98
C THR A 145 73.48 -59.07 -7.18
#